data_AF-A0A2D8TCZ0-F1
#
_entry.id   AF-A0A2D8TCZ0-F1
#
_cell.length_a   1.000
_cell.length_b   1.000
_cell.length_c   1.000
_cell.angle_alpha   90.00
_cell.angle_beta   90.00
_cell.angle_gamma   90.00
#
_symmetry.space_group_name_H-M   'P 1'
#
loop_
_entity.id
_entity.type
_entity.pdbx_description
1 polymer ?
#
loop_
_entity_poly.entity_id
_entity_poly.type
_entity_poly.pdbx_seq_one_letter_code
_entity_poly.pdbx_strand_id
1 'polypeptide(L)'
;MKMPTALAALALLAAPSLAADRQTTPAKDAAPTGNLDTLMPAAPRYLVPQSALEQVRNPKEIEEETGGRLGVALVDRQGALLLGFNRDERFAMCSTFKAPLAAAVLTGADGGKFGLEGTIPFGKDDVLDYAPVVKKNLKRGRMSMEELARAAVEVSDNSAANLLLPMLGGPEGLTAFMRVHGDDVTRLDRTEPALNENAEGDPRDTTT
;
A
#
# COMPACT_ATOMS: atom_id res chain seq x y z
N MET A 1 42.24 5.78 -1.76
CA MET A 1 41.23 6.01 -0.71
C MET A 1 40.05 5.10 -0.99
N LYS A 2 39.85 4.07 -0.16
CA LYS A 2 38.70 3.15 -0.25
C LYS A 2 37.72 3.59 0.84
N MET A 3 36.49 3.96 0.47
CA MET A 3 35.38 4.08 1.41
C MET A 3 34.63 2.74 1.43
N PRO A 4 34.35 2.14 2.59
CA PRO A 4 33.38 1.06 2.67
C PRO A 4 31.98 1.67 2.87
N THR A 5 31.09 1.39 1.95
CA THR A 5 29.64 1.59 2.10
C THR A 5 29.14 0.58 3.12
N ALA A 6 28.75 1.03 4.30
CA ALA A 6 28.06 0.19 5.28
C ALA A 6 26.56 0.22 4.98
N LEU A 7 26.08 -0.83 4.32
CA LEU A 7 24.66 -1.12 4.17
C LEU A 7 24.18 -1.66 5.52
N ALA A 8 23.58 -0.81 6.36
CA ALA A 8 22.93 -1.26 7.59
C ALA A 8 21.60 -1.91 7.22
N ALA A 9 21.58 -3.24 7.15
CA ALA A 9 20.35 -4.02 7.10
C ALA A 9 19.64 -3.89 8.46
N LEU A 10 18.56 -3.11 8.50
CA LEU A 10 17.69 -3.03 9.67
C LEU A 10 16.81 -4.29 9.70
N ALA A 11 17.28 -5.33 10.36
CA ALA A 11 16.44 -6.49 10.68
C ALA A 11 15.60 -6.15 11.92
N LEU A 12 14.36 -5.69 11.73
CA LEU A 12 13.36 -5.70 12.80
C LEU A 12 12.99 -7.16 13.08
N LEU A 13 13.62 -7.76 14.09
CA LEU A 13 13.16 -9.02 14.67
C LEU A 13 11.96 -8.72 15.58
N ALA A 14 10.77 -8.59 14.99
CA ALA A 14 9.52 -8.77 15.72
C ALA A 14 9.34 -10.27 15.97
N ALA A 15 9.86 -10.76 17.09
CA ALA A 15 9.62 -12.14 17.50
C ALA A 15 8.16 -12.26 17.96
N PRO A 16 7.30 -13.09 17.31
CA PRO A 16 6.06 -13.49 17.95
C PRO A 16 6.45 -14.23 19.23
N SER A 17 5.71 -13.96 20.32
CA SER A 17 5.79 -14.82 21.49
C SER A 17 5.53 -16.26 21.03
N LEU A 18 6.54 -17.13 21.16
CA LEU A 18 6.42 -18.55 20.86
C LEU A 18 5.48 -19.18 21.90
N ALA A 19 4.18 -19.07 21.66
CA ALA A 19 3.27 -20.09 22.10
C ALA A 19 3.47 -21.27 21.14
N ALA A 20 4.00 -22.36 21.68
CA ALA A 20 4.24 -23.60 20.95
C ALA A 20 3.05 -23.99 20.08
N ASP A 21 3.35 -24.45 18.86
CA ASP A 21 2.42 -24.92 17.86
C ASP A 21 1.52 -26.02 18.45
N ARG A 22 0.32 -25.62 18.88
CA ARG A 22 -0.79 -26.53 19.19
C ARG A 22 -1.91 -26.15 18.25
N GLN A 23 -2.34 -27.13 17.45
CA GLN A 23 -3.58 -27.09 16.66
C GLN A 23 -4.65 -26.28 17.40
N THR A 24 -4.97 -25.12 16.85
CA THR A 24 -5.96 -24.20 17.42
C THR A 24 -7.35 -24.79 17.22
N THR A 25 -7.76 -25.56 18.22
CA THR A 25 -9.19 -25.66 18.55
C THR A 25 -9.64 -24.22 18.88
N PRO A 26 -10.79 -23.73 18.39
CA PRO A 26 -11.23 -22.38 18.73
C PRO A 26 -11.22 -22.27 20.25
N ALA A 27 -10.46 -21.30 20.77
CA ALA A 27 -10.38 -21.05 22.19
C ALA A 27 -11.80 -20.74 22.65
N LYS A 28 -12.41 -21.70 23.35
CA LYS A 28 -13.65 -21.47 24.05
C LYS A 28 -13.30 -20.43 25.12
N ASP A 29 -13.92 -19.25 25.03
CA ASP A 29 -13.70 -18.17 25.99
C ASP A 29 -13.73 -18.76 27.40
N ALA A 30 -12.63 -18.57 28.13
CA ALA A 30 -12.50 -19.09 29.48
C ALA A 30 -13.62 -18.47 30.32
N ALA A 31 -14.47 -19.32 30.91
CA ALA A 31 -15.56 -18.84 31.77
C ALA A 31 -14.96 -18.01 32.92
N PRO A 32 -15.47 -16.80 33.21
CA PRO A 32 -14.90 -15.94 34.24
C PRO A 32 -14.96 -16.65 35.60
N THR A 33 -13.81 -16.78 36.24
CA THR A 33 -13.59 -17.49 37.51
C THR A 33 -14.05 -16.70 38.74
N GLY A 34 -14.50 -15.45 38.55
CA GLY A 34 -14.90 -14.54 39.62
C GLY A 34 -13.72 -13.81 40.30
N ASN A 35 -12.49 -14.03 39.86
CA ASN A 35 -11.33 -13.25 40.31
C ASN A 35 -11.19 -11.95 39.51
N LEU A 36 -10.44 -10.99 40.06
CA LEU A 36 -10.11 -9.68 39.46
C LEU A 36 -9.37 -9.78 38.10
N ASP A 37 -9.25 -10.97 37.52
CA ASP A 37 -8.69 -11.27 36.21
C ASP A 37 -9.36 -10.44 35.10
N THR A 38 -10.66 -10.11 35.25
CA THR A 38 -11.39 -9.21 34.35
C THR A 38 -11.07 -7.72 34.55
N LEU A 39 -10.35 -7.35 35.61
CA LEU A 39 -9.87 -5.97 35.84
C LEU A 39 -8.49 -5.72 35.25
N MET A 40 -7.75 -6.76 34.87
CA MET A 40 -6.47 -6.59 34.21
C MET A 40 -6.71 -6.27 32.73
N PRO A 41 -6.08 -5.22 32.18
CA PRO A 41 -6.15 -4.98 30.75
C PRO A 41 -5.56 -6.18 30.00
N ALA A 42 -6.09 -6.46 28.81
CA ALA A 42 -5.49 -7.45 27.93
C ALA A 42 -4.01 -7.12 27.72
N ALA A 43 -3.14 -8.14 27.82
CA ALA A 43 -1.72 -7.95 27.59
C ALA A 43 -1.49 -7.34 26.19
N PRO A 44 -0.58 -6.38 26.04
CA PRO A 44 -0.30 -5.78 24.75
C PRO A 44 0.17 -6.86 23.79
N ARG A 45 -0.36 -6.83 22.56
CA ARG A 45 -0.04 -7.81 21.50
C ARG A 45 1.45 -7.78 21.12
N TYR A 46 2.09 -6.63 21.30
CA TYR A 46 3.50 -6.40 20.98
C TYR A 46 4.19 -5.58 22.07
N LEU A 47 5.44 -5.92 22.34
CA LEU A 47 6.36 -5.13 23.15
C LEU A 47 7.56 -4.78 22.28
N VAL A 48 7.81 -3.49 22.07
CA VAL A 48 9.03 -3.03 21.39
C VAL A 48 10.08 -2.78 22.48
N PRO A 49 11.22 -3.49 22.47
CA PRO A 49 12.25 -3.27 23.47
C PRO A 49 12.85 -1.88 23.30
N GLN A 50 13.13 -1.20 24.42
CA GLN A 50 13.71 0.14 24.42
C GLN A 50 15.00 0.23 23.60
N SER A 51 15.84 -0.82 23.65
CA SER A 51 17.08 -0.89 22.86
C SER A 51 16.85 -0.87 21.35
N ALA A 52 15.71 -1.34 20.85
CA ALA A 52 15.35 -1.22 19.44
C ALA A 52 14.93 0.21 19.10
N LEU A 53 14.25 0.91 20.01
CA LEU A 53 13.89 2.33 19.82
C LEU A 53 15.13 3.23 19.81
N GLU A 54 16.14 2.93 20.63
CA GLU A 54 17.41 3.68 20.69
C GLU A 54 18.26 3.55 19.41
N GLN A 55 18.01 2.53 18.57
CA GLN A 55 18.72 2.33 17.31
C GLN A 55 18.03 3.01 16.10
N VAL A 56 16.80 3.49 16.28
CA VAL A 56 16.02 4.09 15.20
C VAL A 56 16.10 5.61 15.33
N ARG A 57 16.38 6.29 14.22
CA ARG A 57 16.34 7.75 14.17
C ARG A 57 14.93 8.26 14.46
N ASN A 58 14.82 9.35 15.22
CA ASN A 58 13.54 10.01 15.46
C ASN A 58 13.01 10.62 14.16
N PRO A 59 11.82 10.23 13.68
CA PRO A 59 11.21 10.80 12.48
C PRO A 59 11.07 12.33 12.53
N LYS A 60 10.89 12.91 13.73
CA LYS A 60 10.77 14.35 13.88
C LYS A 60 12.05 15.11 13.52
N GLU A 61 13.20 14.56 13.90
CA GLU A 61 14.50 15.13 13.54
C GLU A 61 14.71 15.08 12.03
N ILE A 62 14.21 14.04 11.35
CA ILE A 62 14.26 13.93 9.88
C ILE A 62 13.43 15.04 9.23
N GLU A 63 12.23 15.34 9.74
CA GLU A 63 11.43 16.47 9.24
C GLU A 63 12.16 17.80 9.41
N GLU A 64 12.71 18.05 10.61
CA GLU A 64 13.43 19.31 10.91
C GLU A 64 14.68 19.50 10.04
N GLU A 65 15.43 18.44 9.78
CA GLU A 65 16.62 18.47 8.92
C GLU A 65 16.27 18.68 7.44
N THR A 66 15.19 18.05 6.97
CA THR A 66 14.82 18.06 5.55
C THR A 66 13.92 19.23 5.17
N GLY A 67 13.24 19.83 6.15
CA GLY A 67 12.16 20.80 5.93
C GLY A 67 10.89 20.18 5.31
N GLY A 68 10.83 18.84 5.22
CA GLY A 68 9.71 18.10 4.66
C GLY A 68 8.72 17.61 5.71
N ARG A 69 7.70 16.88 5.25
CA ARG A 69 6.74 16.14 6.09
C ARG A 69 6.94 14.64 5.89
N LEU A 70 6.91 13.89 6.98
CA LEU A 70 7.13 12.44 6.98
C LEU A 70 5.94 11.71 7.63
N GLY A 71 5.39 10.72 6.93
CA GLY A 71 4.40 9.78 7.44
C GLY A 71 4.97 8.36 7.48
N VAL A 72 4.77 7.64 8.58
CA VAL A 72 5.23 6.26 8.75
C VAL A 72 4.15 5.45 9.45
N ALA A 73 3.79 4.30 8.87
CA ALA A 73 2.96 3.29 9.50
C ALA A 73 3.61 1.91 9.34
N LEU A 74 3.82 1.22 10.46
CA LEU A 74 4.23 -0.18 10.49
C LEU A 74 3.10 -0.99 11.09
N VAL A 75 2.61 -1.98 10.34
CA VAL A 75 1.51 -2.86 10.73
C VAL A 75 1.94 -4.32 10.74
N ASP A 76 1.25 -5.15 11.52
CA ASP A 76 1.39 -6.61 11.45
C ASP A 76 0.65 -7.19 10.22
N ARG A 77 0.76 -8.51 10.04
CA ARG A 77 0.08 -9.22 8.96
C ARG A 77 -1.46 -9.15 9.03
N GLN A 78 -2.02 -8.84 10.20
CA GLN A 78 -3.45 -8.67 10.42
C GLN A 78 -3.90 -7.19 10.32
N GLY A 79 -2.98 -6.27 10.00
CA GLY A 79 -3.24 -4.84 9.91
C GLY A 79 -3.23 -4.11 11.26
N ALA A 80 -2.85 -4.77 12.35
CA ALA A 80 -2.71 -4.09 13.64
C ALA A 80 -1.48 -3.18 13.61
N LEU A 81 -1.67 -1.92 13.97
CA LEU A 81 -0.59 -0.95 14.03
C LEU A 81 0.43 -1.32 15.12
N LEU A 82 1.69 -1.35 14.73
CA LEU A 82 2.85 -1.60 15.59
C LEU A 82 3.56 -0.30 15.98
N LEU A 83 3.83 0.55 14.99
CA LEU A 83 4.51 1.85 15.14
C LEU A 83 3.94 2.82 14.12
N GLY A 84 3.89 4.11 14.46
CA GLY A 84 3.62 5.12 13.46
C GLY A 84 3.96 6.54 13.89
N PHE A 85 4.17 7.40 12.89
CA PHE A 85 4.51 8.81 13.01
C PHE A 85 3.75 9.57 11.92
N ASN A 86 2.98 10.60 12.30
CA ASN A 86 2.03 11.30 11.41
C ASN A 86 1.15 10.38 10.55
N ARG A 87 0.93 9.14 11.00
CA ARG A 87 0.30 8.05 10.24
C ARG A 87 -1.17 8.27 9.89
N ASP A 88 -1.82 9.23 10.55
CA ASP A 88 -3.24 9.55 10.36
C ASP A 88 -3.39 10.84 9.53
N GLU A 89 -2.27 11.44 9.09
CA GLU A 89 -2.25 12.59 8.18
C GLU A 89 -2.28 12.15 6.73
N ARG A 90 -2.85 13.00 5.85
CA ARG A 90 -2.92 12.69 4.42
C ARG A 90 -1.62 12.97 3.69
N PHE A 91 -1.24 12.04 2.81
CA PHE A 91 -0.13 12.14 1.87
C PHE A 91 -0.60 11.76 0.46
N ALA A 92 -0.09 12.46 -0.57
CA ALA A 92 -0.33 12.06 -1.94
C ALA A 92 0.24 10.67 -2.19
N MET A 93 -0.57 9.81 -2.81
CA MET A 93 -0.12 8.46 -3.15
C MET A 93 0.95 8.49 -4.23
N CYS A 94 0.86 9.45 -5.17
CA CYS A 94 1.59 9.38 -6.43
C CYS A 94 1.42 7.97 -7.01
N SER A 95 2.48 7.30 -7.45
CA SER A 95 2.38 5.95 -8.02
C SER A 95 2.08 4.81 -7.04
N THR A 96 2.00 5.02 -5.72
CA THR A 96 1.68 3.91 -4.79
C THR A 96 0.26 3.36 -5.00
N PHE A 97 -0.66 4.15 -5.58
CA PHE A 97 -2.00 3.70 -5.97
C PHE A 97 -2.01 2.54 -6.98
N LYS A 98 -0.92 2.32 -7.72
CA LYS A 98 -0.84 1.27 -8.75
C LYS A 98 -0.89 -0.13 -8.14
N ALA A 99 -0.48 -0.28 -6.87
CA ALA A 99 -0.63 -1.54 -6.15
C ALA A 99 -2.11 -1.91 -5.90
N PRO A 100 -2.95 -1.07 -5.26
CA PRO A 100 -4.39 -1.35 -5.14
C PRO A 100 -5.10 -1.36 -6.50
N LEU A 101 -4.64 -0.61 -7.51
CA LEU A 101 -5.16 -0.72 -8.88
C LEU A 101 -4.99 -2.15 -9.44
N ALA A 102 -3.79 -2.72 -9.33
CA ALA A 102 -3.53 -4.10 -9.76
C ALA A 102 -4.34 -5.11 -8.93
N ALA A 103 -4.49 -4.89 -7.62
CA ALA A 103 -5.33 -5.73 -6.77
C ALA A 103 -6.81 -5.70 -7.21
N ALA A 104 -7.33 -4.53 -7.58
CA ALA A 104 -8.68 -4.38 -8.10
C ALA A 104 -8.87 -5.08 -9.45
N VAL A 105 -7.85 -5.06 -10.32
CA VAL A 105 -7.83 -5.84 -11.56
C VAL A 105 -7.87 -7.33 -11.27
N LEU A 106 -7.00 -7.85 -10.41
CA LEU A 106 -6.98 -9.26 -10.04
C LEU A 106 -8.32 -9.71 -9.44
N THR A 107 -8.87 -8.93 -8.50
CA THR A 107 -10.17 -9.21 -7.86
C THR A 107 -11.31 -9.21 -8.88
N GLY A 108 -11.31 -8.25 -9.82
CA GLY A 108 -12.29 -8.19 -10.89
C GLY A 108 -12.22 -9.39 -11.84
N ALA A 109 -11.00 -9.88 -12.10
CA ALA A 109 -10.79 -11.06 -12.92
C ALA A 109 -11.26 -12.35 -12.22
N ASP A 110 -10.89 -12.53 -10.96
CA ASP A 110 -11.34 -13.66 -10.13
C ASP A 110 -12.87 -13.68 -9.96
N GLY A 111 -13.49 -12.49 -9.89
CA GLY A 111 -14.93 -12.32 -9.84
C GLY A 111 -15.66 -12.45 -11.19
N GLY A 112 -14.93 -12.72 -12.29
CA GLY A 112 -15.51 -12.91 -13.62
C GLY A 112 -16.00 -11.64 -14.32
N LYS A 113 -15.64 -10.44 -13.85
CA LYS A 113 -16.00 -9.16 -14.49
C LYS A 113 -15.29 -8.99 -15.85
N PHE A 114 -14.07 -9.49 -15.94
CA PHE A 114 -13.23 -9.56 -17.14
C PHE A 114 -12.19 -10.68 -16.96
N GLY A 115 -11.37 -10.97 -17.96
CA GLY A 115 -10.26 -11.95 -17.84
C GLY A 115 -8.89 -11.27 -17.86
N LEU A 116 -7.89 -11.87 -17.21
CA LEU A 116 -6.51 -11.35 -17.22
C LEU A 116 -5.88 -11.34 -18.62
N GLU A 117 -6.26 -12.31 -19.46
CA GLU A 117 -5.87 -12.40 -20.87
C GLU A 117 -6.67 -11.46 -21.80
N GLY A 118 -7.73 -10.83 -21.27
CA GLY A 118 -8.50 -9.85 -22.02
C GLY A 118 -7.60 -8.67 -22.41
N THR A 119 -7.63 -8.27 -23.67
CA THR A 119 -6.76 -7.20 -24.18
C THR A 119 -7.46 -5.85 -24.24
N ILE A 120 -6.79 -4.81 -23.76
CA ILE A 120 -7.19 -3.42 -23.93
C ILE A 120 -6.48 -2.85 -25.17
N PRO A 121 -7.21 -2.34 -26.18
CA PRO A 121 -6.61 -1.63 -27.29
C PRO A 121 -6.14 -0.24 -26.86
N PHE A 122 -5.07 0.26 -27.48
CA PHE A 122 -4.57 1.61 -27.26
C PHE A 122 -3.88 2.18 -28.51
N GLY A 123 -3.90 3.50 -28.63
CA GLY A 123 -3.28 4.27 -29.70
C GLY A 123 -2.19 5.20 -29.17
N LYS A 124 -1.70 6.10 -30.04
CA LYS A 124 -0.66 7.09 -29.69
C LYS A 124 -1.14 8.07 -28.62
N ASP A 125 -2.41 8.42 -28.64
CA ASP A 125 -2.99 9.43 -27.74
C ASP A 125 -3.13 8.91 -26.30
N ASP A 126 -3.07 7.59 -26.10
CA ASP A 126 -3.09 6.94 -24.79
C ASP A 126 -1.69 6.86 -24.14
N VAL A 127 -0.63 7.22 -24.87
CA VAL A 127 0.76 7.05 -24.44
C VAL A 127 1.30 8.33 -23.79
N LEU A 128 1.49 8.26 -22.47
CA LEU A 128 2.10 9.31 -21.65
C LEU A 128 3.64 9.31 -21.70
N ASP A 129 4.24 10.35 -21.11
CA ASP A 129 5.69 10.55 -21.07
C ASP A 129 6.43 9.39 -20.41
N TYR A 130 5.97 8.95 -19.23
CA TYR A 130 6.53 7.80 -18.55
C TYR A 130 5.68 6.54 -18.80
N ALA A 131 6.03 5.82 -19.86
CA ALA A 131 5.29 4.64 -20.31
C ALA A 131 6.22 3.59 -20.95
N PRO A 132 7.22 3.06 -20.20
CA PRO A 132 8.31 2.25 -20.76
C PRO A 132 7.85 0.93 -21.41
N VAL A 133 6.71 0.36 -21.03
CA VAL A 133 6.19 -0.90 -21.58
C VAL A 133 5.15 -0.62 -22.65
N VAL A 134 4.22 0.30 -22.40
CA VAL A 134 3.17 0.65 -23.37
C VAL A 134 3.78 1.23 -24.65
N LYS A 135 4.81 2.09 -24.55
CA LYS A 135 5.55 2.61 -25.72
C LYS A 135 6.15 1.51 -26.58
N LYS A 136 6.74 0.49 -25.97
CA LYS A 136 7.34 -0.65 -26.69
C LYS A 136 6.31 -1.48 -27.43
N ASN A 137 5.07 -1.49 -26.95
CA ASN A 137 3.97 -2.26 -27.51
C ASN A 137 3.04 -1.45 -28.43
N LEU A 138 3.37 -0.19 -28.75
CA LEU A 138 2.55 0.68 -29.60
C LEU A 138 2.27 0.07 -30.99
N LYS A 139 3.21 -0.67 -31.57
CA LYS A 139 2.99 -1.38 -32.84
C LYS A 139 1.95 -2.49 -32.72
N ARG A 140 1.87 -3.14 -31.56
CA ARG A 140 0.86 -4.17 -31.25
C ARG A 140 -0.51 -3.52 -30.98
N GLY A 141 -0.52 -2.31 -30.44
CA GLY A 141 -1.73 -1.48 -30.22
C GLY A 141 -2.73 -2.09 -29.25
N ARG A 142 -2.29 -3.08 -28.47
CA ARG A 142 -3.06 -3.74 -27.42
C ARG A 142 -2.14 -4.47 -26.44
N MET A 143 -2.59 -4.59 -25.20
CA MET A 143 -1.94 -5.34 -24.12
C MET A 143 -3.01 -6.02 -23.26
N SER A 144 -2.68 -7.17 -22.67
CA SER A 144 -3.59 -7.86 -21.73
C SER A 144 -3.70 -7.11 -20.39
N MET A 145 -4.77 -7.36 -19.64
CA MET A 145 -4.93 -6.82 -18.28
C MET A 145 -3.75 -7.21 -17.39
N GLU A 146 -3.24 -8.45 -17.52
CA GLU A 146 -2.05 -8.90 -16.78
C GLU A 146 -0.81 -8.09 -17.17
N GLU A 147 -0.54 -7.93 -18.47
CA GLU A 147 0.63 -7.18 -18.95
C GLU A 147 0.59 -5.72 -18.46
N LEU A 148 -0.58 -5.10 -18.43
CA LEU A 148 -0.77 -3.73 -17.96
C LEU A 148 -0.63 -3.63 -16.44
N ALA A 149 -1.22 -4.56 -15.68
CA ALA A 149 -1.09 -4.57 -14.21
C ALA A 149 0.37 -4.78 -13.79
N ARG A 150 1.06 -5.69 -14.47
CA ARG A 150 2.51 -5.91 -14.31
C ARG A 150 3.30 -4.66 -14.62
N ALA A 151 3.05 -4.01 -15.76
CA ALA A 151 3.75 -2.79 -16.14
C ALA A 151 3.53 -1.63 -15.15
N ALA A 152 2.30 -1.49 -14.64
CA ALA A 152 1.97 -0.48 -13.64
C ALA A 152 2.69 -0.72 -12.30
N VAL A 153 2.85 -1.98 -11.86
CA VAL A 153 3.47 -2.28 -10.55
C VAL A 153 4.99 -2.40 -10.63
N GLU A 154 5.53 -3.12 -11.62
CA GLU A 154 6.97 -3.42 -11.70
C GLU A 154 7.80 -2.23 -12.15
N VAL A 155 7.25 -1.40 -13.05
CA VAL A 155 7.97 -0.28 -13.67
C VAL A 155 7.17 1.01 -13.68
N SER A 156 6.12 1.12 -12.88
CA SER A 156 5.31 2.34 -12.68
C SER A 156 4.76 2.96 -13.98
N ASP A 157 4.48 2.16 -15.01
CA ASP A 157 4.03 2.66 -16.31
C ASP A 157 2.71 3.44 -16.20
N ASN A 158 2.72 4.74 -16.48
CA ASN A 158 1.57 5.63 -16.29
C ASN A 158 0.46 5.36 -17.32
N SER A 159 0.83 4.99 -18.54
CA SER A 159 -0.18 4.65 -19.57
C SER A 159 -0.84 3.32 -19.23
N ALA A 160 -0.08 2.37 -18.68
CA ALA A 160 -0.65 1.12 -18.22
C ALA A 160 -1.69 1.33 -17.11
N ALA A 161 -1.39 2.20 -16.13
CA ALA A 161 -2.35 2.57 -15.10
C ALA A 161 -3.61 3.24 -15.68
N ASN A 162 -3.45 4.20 -16.60
CA ASN A 162 -4.58 4.87 -17.24
C ASN A 162 -5.44 3.94 -18.11
N LEU A 163 -4.85 2.94 -18.76
CA LEU A 163 -5.60 1.95 -19.54
C LEU A 163 -6.43 1.01 -18.66
N LEU A 164 -5.99 0.74 -17.42
CA LEU A 164 -6.71 -0.13 -16.48
C LEU A 164 -7.86 0.57 -15.76
N LEU A 165 -7.71 1.86 -15.42
CA LEU A 165 -8.72 2.61 -14.64
C LEU A 165 -10.14 2.53 -15.23
N PRO A 166 -10.38 2.70 -16.55
CA PRO A 166 -11.71 2.58 -17.14
C PRO A 166 -12.40 1.23 -16.87
N MET A 167 -11.64 0.13 -16.78
CA MET A 167 -12.19 -1.21 -16.50
C MET A 167 -12.77 -1.33 -15.09
N LEU A 168 -12.36 -0.44 -14.20
CA LEU A 168 -12.83 -0.35 -12.82
C LEU A 168 -13.90 0.73 -12.63
N GLY A 169 -14.17 1.55 -13.65
CA GLY A 169 -15.06 2.72 -13.54
C GLY A 169 -14.33 4.04 -13.28
N GLY A 170 -13.05 4.14 -13.64
CA GLY A 170 -12.24 5.34 -13.46
C GLY A 170 -11.64 5.46 -12.05
N PRO A 171 -11.08 6.64 -11.70
CA PRO A 171 -10.57 6.92 -10.36
C PRO A 171 -11.58 6.65 -9.24
N GLU A 172 -12.84 7.02 -9.46
CA GLU A 172 -13.94 6.77 -8.52
C GLU A 172 -14.18 5.27 -8.32
N GLY A 173 -13.99 4.47 -9.37
CA GLY A 173 -14.05 3.02 -9.32
C GLY A 173 -12.98 2.41 -8.41
N LEU A 174 -11.75 2.92 -8.46
CA LEU A 174 -10.70 2.50 -7.52
C LEU A 174 -11.03 2.94 -6.09
N THR A 175 -11.52 4.16 -5.89
CA THR A 175 -11.97 4.64 -4.57
C THR A 175 -13.08 3.74 -4.00
N ALA A 176 -14.06 3.36 -4.83
CA ALA A 176 -15.12 2.43 -4.42
C ALA A 176 -14.56 1.04 -4.07
N PHE A 177 -13.56 0.55 -4.80
CA PHE A 177 -12.86 -0.68 -4.46
C PHE A 177 -12.22 -0.60 -3.07
N MET A 178 -11.55 0.51 -2.73
CA MET A 178 -10.96 0.72 -1.40
C MET A 178 -12.03 0.65 -0.29
N ARG A 179 -13.18 1.32 -0.49
CA ARG A 179 -14.29 1.32 0.48
C ARG A 179 -14.87 -0.07 0.74
N VAL A 180 -15.06 -0.87 -0.30
CA VAL A 180 -15.56 -2.26 -0.16
C VAL A 180 -14.59 -3.13 0.64
N HIS A 181 -13.29 -2.78 0.67
CA HIS A 181 -12.26 -3.49 1.44
C HIS A 181 -11.95 -2.83 2.79
N GLY A 182 -12.80 -1.91 3.27
CA GLY A 182 -12.71 -1.32 4.61
C GLY A 182 -11.75 -0.14 4.73
N ASP A 183 -11.22 0.38 3.64
CA ASP A 183 -10.45 1.63 3.64
C ASP A 183 -11.40 2.80 3.34
N ASP A 184 -11.69 3.60 4.37
CA ASP A 184 -12.56 4.78 4.30
C ASP A 184 -11.84 6.10 3.98
N VAL A 185 -10.52 6.06 3.83
CA VAL A 185 -9.66 7.25 3.79
C VAL A 185 -9.07 7.47 2.41
N THR A 186 -8.49 6.42 1.81
CA THR A 186 -7.82 6.48 0.51
C THR A 186 -8.80 6.91 -0.57
N ARG A 187 -8.37 7.81 -1.45
CA ARG A 187 -9.16 8.26 -2.60
C ARG A 187 -8.27 8.54 -3.78
N LEU A 188 -8.72 8.12 -4.95
CA LEU A 188 -8.16 8.52 -6.24
C LEU A 188 -9.21 9.36 -6.97
N ASP A 189 -8.82 10.52 -7.45
CA ASP A 189 -9.69 11.54 -8.02
C ASP A 189 -9.29 11.87 -9.46
N ARG A 190 -8.04 11.60 -9.86
CA ARG A 190 -7.50 11.92 -11.18
C ARG A 190 -6.73 10.73 -11.77
N THR A 191 -6.55 10.79 -13.09
CA THR A 191 -5.68 9.88 -13.83
C THR A 191 -4.24 10.40 -13.87
N GLU A 192 -3.32 9.57 -14.34
CA GLU A 192 -1.97 10.03 -14.67
C GLU A 192 -2.03 11.05 -15.82
N PRO A 193 -1.16 12.07 -15.84
CA PRO A 193 -0.17 12.41 -14.81
C PRO A 193 -0.71 13.34 -13.71
N ALA A 194 -1.96 13.81 -13.83
CA ALA A 194 -2.52 14.89 -13.01
C ALA A 194 -2.66 14.55 -11.52
N LEU A 195 -2.79 13.26 -11.18
CA LEU A 195 -2.81 12.80 -9.78
C LEU A 195 -1.51 13.14 -9.01
N ASN A 196 -0.41 13.46 -9.70
CA ASN A 196 0.87 13.79 -9.08
C ASN A 196 1.03 15.29 -8.77
N GLU A 197 -0.01 16.13 -8.92
CA GLU A 197 0.08 17.57 -8.64
C GLU A 197 0.53 17.84 -7.19
N ASN A 198 0.00 17.06 -6.23
CA ASN A 198 0.37 17.10 -4.81
C ASN A 198 0.42 18.53 -4.24
N ALA A 199 -0.59 19.35 -4.55
CA ALA A 199 -0.70 20.68 -3.99
C ALA A 199 -0.92 20.61 -2.47
N GLU A 200 -0.29 21.53 -1.73
CA GLU A 200 -0.41 21.57 -0.27
C GLU A 200 -1.88 21.74 0.16
N GLY A 201 -2.34 20.83 1.02
CA GLY A 201 -3.72 20.83 1.52
C GLY A 201 -4.77 20.27 0.55
N ASP A 202 -4.39 19.82 -0.65
CA ASP A 202 -5.32 19.15 -1.56
C ASP A 202 -5.59 17.70 -1.08
N PRO A 203 -6.83 17.35 -0.73
CA PRO A 203 -7.14 16.01 -0.26
C PRO A 203 -7.24 14.98 -1.39
N ARG A 204 -7.23 15.41 -2.67
CA ARG A 204 -7.38 14.51 -3.81
C ARG A 204 -6.15 13.63 -4.01
N ASP A 205 -6.37 12.38 -4.43
CA ASP A 205 -5.30 11.41 -4.72
C ASP A 205 -4.40 11.06 -3.50
N THR A 206 -4.99 11.08 -2.30
CA THR A 206 -4.28 10.87 -1.03
C THR A 206 -4.70 9.61 -0.28
N THR A 207 -3.79 9.15 0.59
CA THR A 207 -3.98 8.10 1.62
C THR A 207 -3.36 8.57 2.94
N THR A 208 -3.26 7.70 3.96
CA THR A 208 -2.62 7.92 5.26
C THR A 208 -1.53 6.89 5.53
#